data_AF-A0A1H8I503-F1
#
_entry.id   AF-A0A1H8I503-F1
#
_cell.length_a   1.000
_cell.length_b   1.000
_cell.length_c   1.000
_cell.angle_alpha   90.00
_cell.angle_beta   90.00
_cell.angle_gamma   90.00
#
_symmetry.space_group_name_H-M   'P 1'
#
loop_
_entity.id
_entity.type
_entity.pdbx_description
1 polymer ?
#
loop_
_entity_poly.entity_id
_entity_poly.type
_entity_poly.pdbx_seq_one_letter_code
_entity_poly.pdbx_strand_id
1 'polypeptide(L)'
;MTTDLPLRALSEGSETERRLAARTIREAAAEQPLRLQGSLARLVDALGDEQESVRRDVANALFEVGVAEPTAIAPVVDPLVGALDDEVTAVRACVARPLAELAAERPRRVRFAVPALIAPLSDVKSVRSNVAWALSSLAPSYPELLEPHADELTRALLDEHYPVQVSVLRTLRPLERAYPGLCDVVSDRLRELVTAAVASVRQAACRLAAVTDQSWVDEALRERARADSHPLVRERARAARAAAATHTDPTVPDSAFESATLGTWVAVRTDAVGVDSGDGGDTTDAQSDRHGTPFLVGKTTSVVRDYTATDEAAMASHSVRREDFETRQEWLAAPRFPPSGDRAVVHLHNPAADYGITLHRATDGIEATHVDGEDCHDYRVEDLLALEPGRARLLAATPGDRLAFELEGATHDVRVGTAGYRNGRYRVTGENEHQGYRITFRPFGTEPMMAVFEEGRAFRARNVSLTVDE
;
A
#
# COMPACT_ATOMS: atom_id res chain seq x y z
N MET A 1 11.14 -37.14 2.06
CA MET A 1 12.07 -37.30 3.19
C MET A 1 12.36 -35.93 3.77
N THR A 2 11.94 -35.74 5.03
CA THR A 2 12.53 -34.85 6.05
C THR A 2 12.78 -33.37 5.71
N THR A 3 11.72 -32.55 5.75
CA THR A 3 11.86 -31.10 5.97
C THR A 3 12.53 -30.76 7.31
N ASP A 4 12.57 -31.71 8.24
CA ASP A 4 13.13 -31.53 9.58
C ASP A 4 14.65 -31.80 9.67
N LEU A 5 15.25 -32.52 8.70
CA LEU A 5 16.69 -32.85 8.76
C LEU A 5 17.60 -31.62 8.74
N PRO A 6 17.41 -30.63 7.84
CA PRO A 6 18.20 -29.40 7.88
C PRO A 6 17.98 -28.61 9.17
N LEU A 7 16.74 -28.52 9.66
CA LEU A 7 16.42 -27.78 10.88
C LEU A 7 17.05 -28.40 12.12
N ARG A 8 17.11 -29.72 12.20
CA ARG A 8 17.78 -30.43 13.28
C ARG A 8 19.30 -30.32 13.19
N ALA A 9 19.84 -30.50 11.99
CA ALA A 9 21.28 -30.34 11.73
C ALA A 9 21.77 -28.92 12.04
N LEU A 10 20.90 -27.91 11.88
CA LEU A 10 21.21 -26.52 12.24
C LEU A 10 21.51 -26.34 13.73
N SER A 11 20.88 -27.12 14.62
CA SER A 11 21.07 -27.00 16.07
C SER A 11 22.05 -28.03 16.65
N GLU A 12 22.04 -29.25 16.13
CA GLU A 12 22.75 -30.40 16.72
C GLU A 12 23.97 -30.85 15.90
N GLY A 13 24.15 -30.30 14.69
CA GLY A 13 25.19 -30.73 13.75
C GLY A 13 26.59 -30.23 14.10
N SER A 14 27.59 -30.87 13.51
CA SER A 14 28.95 -30.34 13.41
C SER A 14 28.97 -29.00 12.65
N GLU A 15 30.06 -28.23 12.77
CA GLU A 15 30.22 -26.95 12.07
C GLU A 15 29.90 -27.04 10.57
N THR A 16 30.40 -28.08 9.90
CA THR A 16 30.15 -28.32 8.46
C THR A 16 28.69 -28.64 8.18
N GLU A 17 28.04 -29.43 9.04
CA GLU A 17 26.62 -29.78 8.89
C GLU A 17 25.72 -28.57 9.14
N ARG A 18 26.02 -27.73 10.15
CA ARG A 18 25.28 -26.49 10.41
C ARG A 18 25.38 -25.51 9.26
N ARG A 19 26.58 -25.34 8.68
CA ARG A 19 26.79 -24.49 7.49
C ARG A 19 26.00 -25.00 6.28
N LEU A 20 26.02 -26.30 6.02
CA LEU A 20 25.25 -26.89 4.92
C LEU A 20 23.74 -26.73 5.17
N ALA A 21 23.28 -27.00 6.39
CA ALA A 21 21.89 -26.85 6.79
C ALA A 21 21.38 -25.41 6.61
N ALA A 22 22.14 -24.42 7.11
CA ALA A 22 21.81 -23.00 6.96
C ALA A 22 21.70 -22.60 5.49
N ARG A 23 22.65 -23.05 4.65
CA ARG A 23 22.62 -22.81 3.20
C ARG A 23 21.37 -23.38 2.54
N THR A 24 21.04 -24.63 2.84
CA THR A 24 19.85 -25.30 2.29
C THR A 24 18.56 -24.62 2.75
N ILE A 25 18.49 -24.18 4.01
CA ILE A 25 17.34 -23.44 4.54
C ILE A 25 17.19 -22.10 3.83
N ARG A 26 18.29 -21.37 3.61
CA ARG A 26 18.30 -20.11 2.84
C ARG A 26 17.75 -20.30 1.43
N GLU A 27 18.20 -21.34 0.73
CA GLU A 27 17.72 -21.66 -0.63
C GLU A 27 16.23 -22.02 -0.64
N ALA A 28 15.76 -22.81 0.33
CA ALA A 28 14.35 -23.13 0.47
C ALA A 28 13.50 -21.89 0.82
N ALA A 29 14.03 -20.95 1.60
CA ALA A 29 13.36 -19.71 1.96
C ALA A 29 13.10 -18.82 0.75
N ALA A 30 14.04 -18.78 -0.21
CA ALA A 30 13.89 -18.00 -1.44
C ALA A 30 12.76 -18.52 -2.34
N GLU A 31 12.45 -19.82 -2.30
CA GLU A 31 11.37 -20.42 -3.10
C GLU A 31 10.02 -20.43 -2.35
N GLN A 32 10.03 -20.80 -1.07
CA GLN A 32 8.82 -21.07 -0.28
C GLN A 32 8.97 -20.58 1.17
N PRO A 33 9.11 -19.26 1.39
CA PRO A 33 9.47 -18.69 2.70
C PRO A 33 8.47 -19.08 3.80
N LEU A 34 7.17 -19.07 3.50
CA LEU A 34 6.13 -19.34 4.49
C LEU A 34 6.16 -20.76 5.07
N ARG A 35 6.89 -21.70 4.46
CA ARG A 35 7.09 -23.05 5.04
C ARG A 35 7.97 -23.03 6.28
N LEU A 36 8.74 -21.96 6.50
CA LEU A 36 9.61 -21.79 7.65
C LEU A 36 8.90 -21.17 8.87
N GLN A 37 7.63 -20.74 8.74
CA GLN A 37 6.88 -20.11 9.84
C GLN A 37 6.86 -20.97 11.11
N GLY A 38 6.66 -22.29 10.97
CA GLY A 38 6.67 -23.24 12.10
C GLY A 38 8.05 -23.46 12.74
N SER A 39 9.11 -22.92 12.15
CA SER A 39 10.50 -23.17 12.53
C SER A 39 11.26 -21.90 12.92
N LEU A 40 10.58 -20.75 13.01
CA LEU A 40 11.20 -19.47 13.32
C LEU A 40 12.02 -19.48 14.60
N ALA A 41 11.56 -20.17 15.65
CA ALA A 41 12.31 -20.32 16.90
C ALA A 41 13.72 -20.90 16.68
N ARG A 42 13.83 -21.99 15.92
CA ARG A 42 15.13 -22.61 15.60
C ARG A 42 16.03 -21.72 14.75
N LEU A 43 15.41 -20.95 13.85
CA LEU A 43 16.16 -20.00 13.01
C LEU A 43 16.72 -18.87 13.86
N VAL A 44 15.92 -18.29 14.76
CA VAL A 44 16.44 -17.20 15.61
C VAL A 44 17.45 -17.67 16.64
N ASP A 45 17.37 -18.92 17.13
CA ASP A 45 18.44 -19.51 17.95
C ASP A 45 19.78 -19.57 17.17
N ALA A 46 19.73 -19.91 15.88
CA ALA A 46 20.91 -19.99 15.02
C ALA A 46 21.48 -18.62 14.59
N LEU A 47 20.81 -17.50 14.92
CA LEU A 47 21.43 -16.17 14.86
C LEU A 47 22.52 -15.98 15.92
N GLY A 48 22.63 -16.89 16.90
CA GLY A 48 23.73 -16.91 17.86
C GLY A 48 24.89 -17.85 17.49
N ASP A 49 24.91 -18.44 16.29
CA ASP A 49 25.94 -19.42 15.92
C ASP A 49 27.34 -18.78 15.85
N GLU A 50 28.36 -19.52 16.31
CA GLU A 50 29.76 -19.09 16.25
C GLU A 50 30.24 -18.82 14.81
N GLN A 51 29.60 -19.42 13.81
CA GLN A 51 29.95 -19.28 12.41
C GLN A 51 29.15 -18.16 11.73
N GLU A 52 29.85 -17.10 11.30
CA GLU A 52 29.28 -16.00 10.50
C GLU A 52 28.43 -16.50 9.32
N SER A 53 28.89 -17.54 8.61
CA SER A 53 28.16 -18.06 7.45
C SER A 53 26.83 -18.70 7.81
N VAL A 54 26.71 -19.31 9.00
CA VAL A 54 25.44 -19.83 9.52
C VAL A 54 24.51 -18.66 9.86
N ARG A 55 24.99 -17.71 10.68
CA ARG A 55 24.20 -16.54 11.08
C ARG A 55 23.66 -15.78 9.87
N ARG A 56 24.52 -15.52 8.88
CA ARG A 56 24.17 -14.82 7.64
C ARG A 56 23.09 -15.56 6.85
N ASP A 57 23.28 -16.85 6.61
CA ASP A 57 22.36 -17.63 5.78
C ASP A 57 20.99 -17.78 6.47
N VAL A 58 20.96 -17.90 7.80
CA VAL A 58 19.72 -17.93 8.58
C VAL A 58 19.04 -16.57 8.66
N ALA A 59 19.79 -15.48 8.83
CA ALA A 59 19.26 -14.12 8.76
C ALA A 59 18.61 -13.85 7.39
N ASN A 60 19.21 -14.34 6.31
CA ASN A 60 18.61 -14.24 4.98
C ASN A 60 17.31 -15.06 4.86
N ALA A 61 17.23 -16.25 5.45
CA ALA A 61 15.97 -16.99 5.48
C ALA A 61 14.87 -16.24 6.25
N LEU A 62 15.21 -15.62 7.39
CA LEU A 62 14.29 -14.79 8.17
C LEU A 62 13.88 -13.51 7.41
N PHE A 63 14.78 -12.95 6.61
CA PHE A 63 14.48 -11.87 5.67
C PHE A 63 13.36 -12.26 4.70
N GLU A 64 13.49 -13.40 4.01
CA GLU A 64 12.48 -13.85 3.05
C GLU A 64 11.11 -14.07 3.70
N VAL A 65 11.08 -14.65 4.92
CA VAL A 65 9.82 -14.80 5.67
C VAL A 65 9.21 -13.45 6.02
N GLY A 66 10.01 -12.54 6.57
CA GLY A 66 9.53 -11.24 7.03
C GLY A 66 9.12 -10.28 5.92
N VAL A 67 9.65 -10.44 4.71
CA VAL A 67 9.19 -9.69 3.53
C VAL A 67 7.93 -10.31 2.94
N ALA A 68 7.82 -11.64 2.90
CA ALA A 68 6.65 -12.33 2.35
C ALA A 68 5.41 -12.20 3.24
N GLU A 69 5.57 -12.28 4.57
CA GLU A 69 4.51 -12.14 5.56
C GLU A 69 5.07 -11.46 6.82
N PRO A 70 5.05 -10.11 6.89
CA PRO A 70 5.65 -9.37 8.00
C PRO A 70 5.10 -9.77 9.37
N THR A 71 3.81 -10.09 9.46
CA THR A 71 3.22 -10.49 10.75
C THR A 71 3.73 -11.82 11.28
N ALA A 72 4.29 -12.68 10.43
CA ALA A 72 4.80 -13.99 10.83
C ALA A 72 6.02 -13.89 11.75
N ILE A 73 6.84 -12.83 11.63
CA ILE A 73 8.03 -12.64 12.46
C ILE A 73 7.71 -12.00 13.83
N ALA A 74 6.47 -11.56 14.07
CA ALA A 74 6.09 -10.90 15.31
C ALA A 74 6.41 -11.71 16.60
N PRO A 75 6.31 -13.06 16.64
CA PRO A 75 6.70 -13.84 17.81
C PRO A 75 8.20 -13.88 18.08
N VAL A 76 9.03 -13.53 17.10
CA VAL A 76 10.50 -13.60 17.19
C VAL A 76 11.16 -12.23 16.97
N VAL A 77 10.43 -11.15 17.28
CA VAL A 77 10.92 -9.78 17.12
C VAL A 77 12.11 -9.48 18.04
N ASP A 78 12.11 -9.95 19.30
CA ASP A 78 13.20 -9.64 20.25
C ASP A 78 14.57 -10.18 19.78
N PRO A 79 14.70 -11.45 19.32
CA PRO A 79 15.95 -11.94 18.75
C PRO A 79 16.40 -11.20 17.48
N LEU A 80 15.47 -10.82 16.60
CA LEU A 80 15.80 -10.03 15.41
C LEU A 80 16.33 -8.64 15.77
N VAL A 81 15.77 -8.02 16.81
CA VAL A 81 16.27 -6.75 17.36
C VAL A 81 17.67 -6.93 17.94
N GLY A 82 17.94 -8.03 18.65
CA GLY A 82 19.29 -8.35 19.15
C GLY A 82 20.31 -8.51 18.02
N ALA A 83 19.90 -9.11 16.89
CA ALA A 83 20.76 -9.30 15.72
C ALA A 83 21.07 -8.00 14.94
N LEU A 84 20.47 -6.85 15.32
CA LEU A 84 20.90 -5.54 14.83
C LEU A 84 22.28 -5.12 15.35
N ASP A 85 22.83 -5.82 16.35
CA ASP A 85 24.18 -5.59 16.89
C ASP A 85 25.19 -6.68 16.46
N ASP A 86 24.82 -7.56 15.51
CA ASP A 86 25.74 -8.59 15.02
C ASP A 86 26.97 -7.95 14.37
N GLU A 87 28.16 -8.50 14.60
CA GLU A 87 29.41 -8.03 13.98
C GLU A 87 29.37 -8.07 12.44
N VAL A 88 28.55 -8.97 11.88
CA VAL A 88 28.41 -9.20 10.44
C VAL A 88 27.36 -8.27 9.84
N THR A 89 27.81 -7.34 9.02
CA THR A 89 26.96 -6.38 8.30
C THR A 89 25.82 -7.01 7.52
N ALA A 90 26.04 -8.18 6.91
CA ALA A 90 25.00 -8.89 6.16
C ALA A 90 23.87 -9.40 7.06
N VAL A 91 24.18 -9.84 8.30
CA VAL A 91 23.18 -10.25 9.29
C VAL A 91 22.32 -9.05 9.68
N ARG A 92 22.97 -7.94 10.10
CA ARG A 92 22.26 -6.70 10.47
C ARG A 92 21.33 -6.20 9.36
N ALA A 93 21.79 -6.23 8.10
CA ALA A 93 20.99 -5.80 6.96
C ALA A 93 19.79 -6.71 6.69
N CYS A 94 19.96 -8.03 6.82
CA CYS A 94 18.89 -9.00 6.63
C CYS A 94 17.81 -8.90 7.72
N VAL A 95 18.15 -8.60 8.97
CA VAL A 95 17.15 -8.48 10.05
C VAL A 95 16.48 -7.11 10.10
N ALA A 96 17.16 -6.04 9.66
CA ALA A 96 16.61 -4.69 9.67
C ALA A 96 15.39 -4.51 8.75
N ARG A 97 15.37 -5.17 7.57
CA ARG A 97 14.25 -5.04 6.63
C ARG A 97 12.94 -5.64 7.16
N PRO A 98 12.89 -6.90 7.63
CA PRO A 98 11.71 -7.47 8.28
C PRO A 98 11.17 -6.62 9.44
N LEU A 99 12.05 -6.06 10.28
CA LEU A 99 11.65 -5.18 11.37
C LEU A 99 10.97 -3.91 10.85
N ALA A 100 11.44 -3.36 9.73
CA ALA A 100 10.82 -2.20 9.09
C ALA A 100 9.45 -2.53 8.45
N GLU A 101 9.33 -3.67 7.77
CA GLU A 101 8.05 -4.18 7.24
C GLU A 101 7.03 -4.38 8.37
N LEU A 102 7.44 -5.05 9.45
CA LEU A 102 6.60 -5.27 10.63
C LEU A 102 6.25 -3.95 11.32
N ALA A 103 7.15 -2.97 11.37
CA ALA A 103 6.86 -1.64 11.91
C ALA A 103 5.82 -0.89 11.07
N ALA A 104 5.86 -1.04 9.74
CA ALA A 104 4.87 -0.44 8.84
C ALA A 104 3.47 -1.05 9.01
N GLU A 105 3.38 -2.38 9.21
CA GLU A 105 2.08 -3.06 9.33
C GLU A 105 1.55 -3.10 10.78
N ARG A 106 2.44 -3.32 11.75
CA ARG A 106 2.14 -3.54 13.18
C ARG A 106 3.09 -2.74 14.07
N PRO A 107 3.06 -1.39 14.02
CA PRO A 107 4.00 -0.55 14.76
C PRO A 107 3.99 -0.81 16.28
N ARG A 108 2.84 -1.21 16.84
CA ARG A 108 2.71 -1.67 18.24
C ARG A 108 3.73 -2.77 18.58
N ARG A 109 3.98 -3.73 17.68
CA ARG A 109 4.85 -4.89 17.93
C ARG A 109 6.34 -4.54 17.94
N VAL A 110 6.75 -3.42 17.34
CA VAL A 110 8.16 -3.02 17.21
C VAL A 110 8.52 -1.84 18.11
N ARG A 111 7.53 -1.12 18.68
CA ARG A 111 7.76 0.12 19.46
C ARG A 111 8.80 0.01 20.58
N PHE A 112 8.95 -1.15 21.22
CA PHE A 112 9.93 -1.35 22.29
C PHE A 112 11.38 -1.32 21.78
N ALA A 113 11.59 -1.58 20.49
CA ALA A 113 12.88 -1.67 19.84
C ALA A 113 13.45 -0.31 19.42
N VAL A 114 12.74 0.80 19.66
CA VAL A 114 13.21 2.14 19.25
C VAL A 114 14.67 2.39 19.66
N PRO A 115 15.12 2.17 20.91
CA PRO A 115 16.52 2.39 21.27
C PRO A 115 17.52 1.57 20.42
N ALA A 116 17.18 0.32 20.09
CA ALA A 116 18.03 -0.57 19.28
C ALA A 116 18.02 -0.20 17.78
N LEU A 117 16.98 0.49 17.31
CA LEU A 117 16.88 0.98 15.93
C LEU A 117 17.64 2.31 15.70
N ILE A 118 17.97 3.05 16.78
CA ILE A 118 18.67 4.34 16.70
C ILE A 118 20.16 4.16 16.37
N ALA A 119 20.87 3.29 17.09
CA ALA A 119 22.32 3.11 16.88
C ALA A 119 22.69 2.73 15.43
N PRO A 120 21.96 1.83 14.73
CA PRO A 120 22.26 1.47 13.35
C PRO A 120 21.96 2.55 12.31
N LEU A 121 21.47 3.75 12.68
CA LEU A 121 21.39 4.90 11.77
C LEU A 121 22.76 5.36 11.25
N SER A 122 23.85 5.03 11.96
CA SER A 122 25.23 5.32 11.54
C SER A 122 25.94 4.15 10.87
N ASP A 123 25.22 3.06 10.57
CA ASP A 123 25.76 1.83 9.97
C ASP A 123 25.95 1.98 8.44
N VAL A 124 26.20 0.88 7.74
CA VAL A 124 26.22 0.84 6.28
C VAL A 124 24.84 1.13 5.70
N LYS A 125 24.84 1.62 4.46
CA LYS A 125 23.65 2.06 3.70
C LYS A 125 22.44 1.13 3.81
N SER A 126 22.62 -0.19 3.66
CA SER A 126 21.53 -1.17 3.69
C SER A 126 20.86 -1.29 5.06
N VAL A 127 21.63 -1.16 6.15
CA VAL A 127 21.10 -1.21 7.51
C VAL A 127 20.41 0.10 7.86
N ARG A 128 21.13 1.23 7.73
CA ARG A 128 20.63 2.55 8.14
C ARG A 128 19.36 2.98 7.41
N SER A 129 19.20 2.62 6.14
CA SER A 129 17.96 2.91 5.39
C SER A 129 16.75 2.12 5.86
N ASN A 130 16.93 0.86 6.24
CA ASN A 130 15.83 0.03 6.76
C ASN A 130 15.42 0.47 8.18
N VAL A 131 16.38 0.74 9.07
CA VAL A 131 16.03 1.22 10.43
C VAL A 131 15.42 2.62 10.38
N ALA A 132 15.88 3.52 9.51
CA ALA A 132 15.23 4.82 9.30
C ALA A 132 13.78 4.68 8.82
N TRP A 133 13.50 3.70 7.95
CA TRP A 133 12.14 3.41 7.53
C TRP A 133 11.27 2.87 8.67
N ALA A 134 11.81 1.95 9.49
CA ALA A 134 11.13 1.44 10.68
C ALA A 134 10.75 2.59 11.64
N LEU A 135 11.70 3.47 11.96
CA LEU A 135 11.48 4.63 12.83
C LEU A 135 10.41 5.57 12.25
N SER A 136 10.43 5.82 10.92
CA SER A 136 9.41 6.64 10.25
C SER A 136 8.01 6.04 10.30
N SER A 137 7.90 4.71 10.41
CA SER A 137 6.64 3.99 10.53
C SER A 137 6.11 4.00 11.97
N LEU A 138 7.01 4.08 12.95
CA LEU A 138 6.66 4.21 14.38
C LEU A 138 6.23 5.64 14.75
N ALA A 139 6.85 6.65 14.14
CA ALA A 139 6.71 8.05 14.50
C ALA A 139 5.28 8.62 14.55
N PRO A 140 4.36 8.27 13.63
CA PRO A 140 2.99 8.77 13.69
C PRO A 140 2.20 8.27 14.92
N SER A 141 2.57 7.11 15.47
CA SER A 141 1.86 6.48 16.59
C SER A 141 2.58 6.58 17.93
N TYR A 142 3.91 6.74 17.91
CA TYR A 142 4.76 6.73 19.11
C TYR A 142 5.83 7.84 19.09
N PRO A 143 5.46 9.12 18.85
CA PRO A 143 6.43 10.22 18.82
C PRO A 143 7.18 10.38 20.15
N GLU A 144 6.56 10.04 21.28
CA GLU A 144 7.14 10.06 22.63
C GLU A 144 8.29 9.08 22.85
N LEU A 145 8.36 7.99 22.08
CA LEU A 145 9.49 7.05 22.18
C LEU A 145 10.70 7.53 21.38
N LEU A 146 10.50 8.41 20.41
CA LEU A 146 11.51 8.90 19.47
C LEU A 146 12.08 10.26 19.89
N GLU A 147 11.33 11.07 20.65
CA GLU A 147 11.76 12.38 21.14
C GLU A 147 13.10 12.33 21.91
N PRO A 148 13.35 11.35 22.81
CA PRO A 148 14.64 11.27 23.51
C PRO A 148 15.86 11.03 22.59
N HIS A 149 15.61 10.68 21.32
CA HIS A 149 16.62 10.41 20.30
C HIS A 149 16.62 11.45 19.16
N ALA A 150 16.07 12.65 19.42
CA ALA A 150 15.99 13.73 18.44
C ALA A 150 17.37 14.13 17.89
N ASP A 151 18.43 14.07 18.69
CA ASP A 151 19.80 14.40 18.27
C ASP A 151 20.35 13.43 17.22
N GLU A 152 20.11 12.13 17.39
CA GLU A 152 20.51 11.11 16.42
C GLU A 152 19.67 11.21 15.13
N LEU A 153 18.36 11.42 15.28
CA LEU A 153 17.44 11.59 14.15
C LEU A 153 17.78 12.83 13.32
N THR A 154 17.99 13.97 13.97
CA THR A 154 18.35 15.22 13.27
C THR A 154 19.73 15.12 12.61
N ARG A 155 20.71 14.48 13.25
CA ARG A 155 22.03 14.20 12.65
C ARG A 155 21.91 13.32 11.40
N ALA A 156 20.96 12.39 11.36
CA ALA A 156 20.72 11.53 10.19
C ALA A 156 20.20 12.28 8.94
N LEU A 157 19.80 13.56 9.04
CA LEU A 157 19.54 14.42 7.87
C LEU A 157 20.80 14.74 7.06
N LEU A 158 21.99 14.51 7.63
CA LEU A 158 23.28 14.68 6.97
C LEU A 158 23.70 13.44 6.14
N ASP A 159 22.92 12.35 6.16
CA ASP A 159 23.24 11.14 5.41
C ASP A 159 23.31 11.41 3.91
N GLU A 160 24.30 10.85 3.22
CA GLU A 160 24.43 10.94 1.76
C GLU A 160 23.34 10.15 1.00
N HIS A 161 22.71 9.18 1.66
CA HIS A 161 21.73 8.28 1.07
C HIS A 161 20.32 8.84 1.21
N TYR A 162 19.77 9.33 0.10
CA TYR A 162 18.48 10.03 0.09
C TYR A 162 17.29 9.27 0.73
N PRO A 163 17.15 7.93 0.69
CA PRO A 163 16.09 7.22 1.40
C PRO A 163 16.14 7.36 2.92
N VAL A 164 17.35 7.50 3.50
CA VAL A 164 17.53 7.79 4.93
C VAL A 164 16.98 9.18 5.21
N GLN A 165 17.43 10.18 4.44
CA GLN A 165 16.95 11.56 4.57
C GLN A 165 15.41 11.64 4.48
N VAL A 166 14.79 10.97 3.49
CA VAL A 166 13.33 10.96 3.31
C VAL A 166 12.62 10.35 4.53
N SER A 167 13.12 9.23 5.04
CA SER A 167 12.50 8.54 6.19
C SER A 167 12.67 9.33 7.48
N VAL A 168 13.83 9.97 7.67
CA VAL A 168 14.09 10.86 8.80
C VAL A 168 13.21 12.10 8.73
N LEU A 169 13.07 12.76 7.57
CA LEU A 169 12.15 13.89 7.38
C LEU A 169 10.69 13.50 7.69
N ARG A 170 10.28 12.29 7.33
CA ARG A 170 8.96 11.73 7.68
C ARG A 170 8.81 11.44 9.16
N THR A 171 9.90 11.03 9.83
CA THR A 171 9.97 10.81 11.28
C THR A 171 9.85 12.12 12.04
N LEU A 172 10.59 13.16 11.62
CA LEU A 172 10.63 14.45 12.30
C LEU A 172 9.30 15.22 12.20
N ARG A 173 8.47 14.99 11.17
CA ARG A 173 7.19 15.70 11.00
C ARG A 173 6.17 15.46 12.13
N PRO A 174 5.82 14.23 12.52
CA PRO A 174 4.98 13.99 13.69
C PRO A 174 5.66 14.42 14.99
N LEU A 175 7.01 14.32 15.09
CA LEU A 175 7.76 14.80 16.24
C LEU A 175 7.64 16.31 16.40
N GLU A 176 7.82 17.10 15.35
CA GLU A 176 7.67 18.56 15.35
C GLU A 176 6.24 18.97 15.77
N ARG A 177 5.23 18.21 15.36
CA ARG A 177 3.84 18.49 15.77
C ARG A 177 3.59 18.19 17.25
N ALA A 178 4.18 17.12 17.76
CA ALA A 178 4.06 16.76 19.16
C ALA A 178 4.91 17.66 20.07
N TYR A 179 6.06 18.12 19.55
CA TYR A 179 7.07 18.91 20.24
C TYR A 179 7.51 20.10 19.35
N PRO A 180 6.69 21.17 19.24
CA PRO A 180 7.00 22.32 18.40
C PRO A 180 8.35 22.97 18.75
N GLY A 181 9.13 23.32 17.72
CA GLY A 181 10.48 23.90 17.86
C GLY A 181 11.60 22.87 17.86
N LEU A 182 11.30 21.56 17.83
CA LEU A 182 12.31 20.50 17.76
C LEU A 182 13.21 20.66 16.52
N CYS A 183 12.66 21.09 15.39
CA CYS A 183 13.38 21.27 14.14
C CYS A 183 14.10 22.63 14.01
N ASP A 184 14.08 23.50 15.03
CA ASP A 184 14.76 24.79 14.97
C ASP A 184 16.28 24.64 14.91
N VAL A 185 16.82 23.65 15.61
CA VAL A 185 18.27 23.33 15.61
C VAL A 185 18.79 22.89 14.25
N VAL A 186 17.91 22.39 13.37
CA VAL A 186 18.22 21.97 12.00
C VAL A 186 17.60 22.86 10.92
N SER A 187 17.21 24.09 11.27
CA SER A 187 16.57 25.05 10.36
C SER A 187 17.34 25.23 9.04
N ASP A 188 18.65 25.47 9.13
CA ASP A 188 19.49 25.70 7.94
C ASP A 188 19.60 24.44 7.07
N ARG A 189 19.71 23.27 7.70
CA ARG A 189 19.75 21.99 6.98
C ARG A 189 18.41 21.69 6.30
N LEU A 190 17.29 21.95 6.98
CA LEU A 190 15.96 21.79 6.40
C LEU A 190 15.75 22.74 5.21
N ARG A 191 16.22 23.98 5.31
CA ARG A 191 16.20 24.97 4.21
C ARG A 191 16.98 24.47 2.99
N GLU A 192 18.17 23.89 3.21
CA GLU A 192 18.94 23.26 2.14
C GLU A 192 18.16 22.11 1.48
N LEU A 193 17.57 21.22 2.29
CA LEU A 193 16.87 20.02 1.81
C LEU A 193 15.59 20.33 1.01
N VAL A 194 14.92 21.45 1.27
CA VAL A 194 13.79 21.94 0.43
C VAL A 194 14.24 22.22 -1.01
N THR A 195 15.54 22.45 -1.22
CA THR A 195 16.15 22.68 -2.53
C THR A 195 17.04 21.53 -3.01
N ALA A 196 17.05 20.39 -2.30
CA ALA A 196 17.90 19.24 -2.61
C ALA A 196 17.78 18.78 -4.07
N ALA A 197 18.85 18.24 -4.66
CA ALA A 197 18.81 17.73 -6.03
C ALA A 197 17.77 16.60 -6.22
N VAL A 198 17.57 15.76 -5.19
CA VAL A 198 16.66 14.62 -5.22
C VAL A 198 15.22 15.06 -4.93
N ALA A 199 14.31 14.79 -5.86
CA ALA A 199 12.92 15.24 -5.76
C ALA A 199 12.16 14.67 -4.56
N SER A 200 12.38 13.39 -4.20
CA SER A 200 11.72 12.77 -3.03
C SER A 200 12.14 13.42 -1.71
N VAL A 201 13.39 13.85 -1.60
CA VAL A 201 13.92 14.61 -0.45
C VAL A 201 13.26 15.98 -0.39
N ARG A 202 13.21 16.72 -1.51
CA ARG A 202 12.49 18.01 -1.57
C ARG A 202 11.03 17.87 -1.13
N GLN A 203 10.33 16.84 -1.61
CA GLN A 203 8.94 16.59 -1.24
C GLN A 203 8.77 16.36 0.27
N ALA A 204 9.63 15.54 0.88
CA ALA A 204 9.57 15.27 2.31
C ALA A 204 9.94 16.52 3.14
N ALA A 205 10.97 17.26 2.70
CA ALA A 205 11.42 18.49 3.35
C ALA A 205 10.36 19.58 3.30
N CYS A 206 9.69 19.79 2.16
CA CYS A 206 8.57 20.73 2.05
C CYS A 206 7.43 20.41 3.03
N ARG A 207 7.15 19.12 3.30
CA ARG A 207 6.11 18.71 4.24
C ARG A 207 6.51 18.90 5.71
N LEU A 208 7.79 18.74 6.03
CA LEU A 208 8.31 19.04 7.36
C LEU A 208 8.34 20.55 7.58
N ALA A 209 8.88 21.32 6.63
CA ALA A 209 8.94 22.77 6.69
C ALA A 209 7.55 23.40 6.94
N ALA A 210 6.51 22.87 6.30
CA ALA A 210 5.14 23.36 6.47
C ALA A 210 4.50 23.12 7.85
N VAL A 211 5.13 22.32 8.72
CA VAL A 211 4.69 22.15 10.10
C VAL A 211 5.59 22.88 11.10
N THR A 212 6.57 23.66 10.60
CA THR A 212 7.43 24.54 11.41
C THR A 212 6.99 25.99 11.24
N ASP A 213 7.26 26.82 12.25
CA ASP A 213 6.93 28.26 12.23
C ASP A 213 8.09 29.15 11.74
N GLN A 214 9.01 28.57 10.96
CA GLN A 214 10.23 29.27 10.57
C GLN A 214 9.98 30.28 9.44
N SER A 215 10.57 31.48 9.57
CA SER A 215 10.28 32.66 8.72
C SER A 215 10.54 32.48 7.22
N TRP A 216 11.45 31.58 6.84
CA TRP A 216 11.82 31.32 5.45
C TRP A 216 10.88 30.36 4.71
N VAL A 217 10.00 29.65 5.44
CA VAL A 217 9.22 28.51 4.91
C VAL A 217 8.26 28.94 3.81
N ASP A 218 7.47 30.00 4.03
CA ASP A 218 6.45 30.41 3.04
C ASP A 218 7.08 30.83 1.71
N GLU A 219 8.20 31.56 1.74
CA GLU A 219 8.93 31.94 0.53
C GLU A 219 9.50 30.72 -0.19
N ALA A 220 10.19 29.83 0.53
CA ALA A 220 10.77 28.61 -0.05
C ALA A 220 9.70 27.71 -0.68
N LEU A 221 8.59 27.47 0.02
CA LEU A 221 7.48 26.67 -0.53
C LEU A 221 6.82 27.36 -1.73
N ARG A 222 6.70 28.70 -1.72
CA ARG A 222 6.10 29.47 -2.83
C ARG A 222 6.95 29.33 -4.08
N GLU A 223 8.26 29.40 -3.96
CA GLU A 223 9.18 29.15 -5.07
C GLU A 223 9.03 27.73 -5.60
N ARG A 224 9.04 26.72 -4.72
CA ARG A 224 8.90 25.31 -5.14
C ARG A 224 7.56 25.06 -5.85
N ALA A 225 6.48 25.62 -5.33
CA ALA A 225 5.14 25.51 -5.92
C ALA A 225 5.05 26.10 -7.35
N ARG A 226 5.87 27.12 -7.66
CA ARG A 226 5.86 27.82 -8.95
C ARG A 226 6.85 27.22 -9.94
N ALA A 227 8.07 26.96 -9.50
CA ALA A 227 9.22 26.82 -10.39
C ALA A 227 10.04 25.54 -10.16
N ASP A 228 9.64 24.64 -9.24
CA ASP A 228 10.37 23.38 -9.10
C ASP A 228 10.30 22.57 -10.40
N SER A 229 11.42 21.97 -10.80
CA SER A 229 11.49 21.17 -12.03
C SER A 229 10.58 19.95 -11.99
N HIS A 230 10.31 19.39 -10.81
CA HIS A 230 9.53 18.17 -10.66
C HIS A 230 8.04 18.46 -10.35
N PRO A 231 7.09 17.94 -11.15
CA PRO A 231 5.65 18.23 -10.99
C PRO A 231 5.09 17.86 -9.60
N LEU A 232 5.41 16.68 -9.08
CA LEU A 232 5.02 16.29 -7.73
C LEU A 232 5.58 17.22 -6.63
N VAL A 233 6.79 17.78 -6.78
CA VAL A 233 7.32 18.73 -5.78
C VAL A 233 6.50 20.03 -5.83
N ARG A 234 6.12 20.50 -7.03
CA ARG A 234 5.26 21.68 -7.18
C ARG A 234 3.90 21.46 -6.51
N GLU A 235 3.25 20.33 -6.78
CA GLU A 235 1.96 19.95 -6.18
C GLU A 235 2.06 19.86 -4.66
N ARG A 236 3.04 19.12 -4.13
CA ARG A 236 3.21 18.96 -2.68
C ARG A 236 3.58 20.25 -1.98
N ALA A 237 4.33 21.14 -2.62
CA ALA A 237 4.61 22.47 -2.08
C ALA A 237 3.35 23.37 -2.05
N ARG A 238 2.45 23.26 -3.03
CA ARG A 238 1.14 23.95 -2.99
C ARG A 238 0.27 23.42 -1.86
N ALA A 239 0.14 22.11 -1.74
CA ALA A 239 -0.61 21.47 -0.66
C ALA A 239 -0.05 21.83 0.72
N ALA A 240 1.27 21.83 0.86
CA ALA A 240 1.97 22.24 2.07
C ALA A 240 1.68 23.70 2.47
N ARG A 241 1.65 24.63 1.51
CA ARG A 241 1.28 26.03 1.76
C ARG A 241 -0.19 26.20 2.11
N ALA A 242 -1.09 25.45 1.48
CA ALA A 242 -2.51 25.48 1.79
C ALA A 242 -2.78 24.99 3.23
N ALA A 243 -2.11 23.91 3.63
CA ALA A 243 -2.17 23.37 4.99
C ALA A 243 -1.59 24.34 6.05
N ALA A 244 -0.53 25.08 5.72
CA ALA A 244 0.00 26.13 6.61
C ALA A 244 -0.95 27.35 6.74
N ALA A 245 -1.85 27.56 5.78
CA ALA A 245 -2.75 28.71 5.73
C ALA A 245 -4.12 28.48 6.40
N THR A 246 -4.51 27.24 6.71
CA THR A 246 -5.84 26.91 7.23
C THR A 246 -5.75 25.91 8.38
N HIS A 247 -6.02 26.37 9.60
CA HIS A 247 -6.40 25.49 10.70
C HIS A 247 -7.91 25.22 10.57
N THR A 248 -8.31 23.94 10.47
CA THR A 248 -9.67 23.31 10.52
C THR A 248 -10.25 22.71 9.20
N ASP A 249 -10.78 21.48 9.34
CA ASP A 249 -11.27 20.47 8.36
C ASP A 249 -12.81 20.50 8.15
N PRO A 250 -13.37 20.14 6.96
CA PRO A 250 -14.80 19.84 6.81
C PRO A 250 -15.18 18.52 6.09
N THR A 251 -16.30 17.94 6.54
CA THR A 251 -16.95 16.64 6.22
C THR A 251 -18.16 16.73 5.23
N VAL A 252 -18.40 15.73 4.35
CA VAL A 252 -19.62 15.43 3.51
C VAL A 252 -19.92 13.90 3.47
N PRO A 253 -21.16 13.31 3.44
CA PRO A 253 -21.48 11.86 3.25
C PRO A 253 -22.19 11.52 1.88
N ASP A 254 -22.46 10.28 1.37
CA ASP A 254 -21.89 8.92 1.48
C ASP A 254 -22.59 7.84 0.61
N SER A 255 -21.84 6.80 0.18
CA SER A 255 -22.28 5.38 0.08
C SER A 255 -21.12 4.38 -0.20
N ALA A 256 -20.12 4.77 -1.00
CA ALA A 256 -18.87 3.97 -1.19
C ALA A 256 -17.83 4.25 -0.10
N PHE A 257 -17.79 5.50 0.35
CA PHE A 257 -17.12 5.95 1.55
C PHE A 257 -17.78 5.40 2.84
N GLU A 258 -18.90 4.68 2.81
CA GLU A 258 -19.41 3.96 4.00
C GLU A 258 -19.00 2.49 4.02
N SER A 259 -18.83 1.86 2.85
CA SER A 259 -18.77 0.39 2.73
C SER A 259 -17.41 -0.17 2.27
N ALA A 260 -16.58 0.61 1.57
CA ALA A 260 -15.26 0.15 1.13
C ALA A 260 -14.28 -0.01 2.30
N THR A 261 -13.70 -1.20 2.45
CA THR A 261 -12.63 -1.49 3.42
C THR A 261 -11.35 -1.86 2.68
N LEU A 262 -10.22 -1.92 3.38
CA LEU A 262 -8.98 -2.41 2.76
C LEU A 262 -9.21 -3.79 2.15
N GLY A 263 -8.86 -3.90 0.87
CA GLY A 263 -9.04 -5.09 0.09
C GLY A 263 -10.41 -5.31 -0.55
N THR A 264 -11.39 -4.41 -0.32
CA THR A 264 -12.66 -4.40 -1.05
C THR A 264 -12.42 -4.00 -2.51
N TRP A 265 -12.96 -4.76 -3.47
CA TRP A 265 -12.96 -4.35 -4.88
C TRP A 265 -14.07 -3.35 -5.14
N VAL A 266 -13.73 -2.27 -5.82
CA VAL A 266 -14.63 -1.17 -6.17
C VAL A 266 -14.60 -0.99 -7.68
N ALA A 267 -15.77 -0.89 -8.31
CA ALA A 267 -15.93 -0.42 -9.68
C ALA A 267 -16.54 0.97 -9.68
N VAL A 268 -15.99 1.83 -10.53
CA VAL A 268 -16.30 3.24 -10.68
C VAL A 268 -16.86 3.44 -12.08
N ARG A 269 -18.11 3.88 -12.18
CA ARG A 269 -18.71 4.28 -13.44
C ARG A 269 -18.48 5.77 -13.62
N THR A 270 -17.82 6.14 -14.71
CA THR A 270 -17.48 7.53 -14.99
C THR A 270 -18.40 8.12 -16.07
N ASP A 271 -18.42 9.45 -16.13
CA ASP A 271 -19.10 10.18 -17.20
C ASP A 271 -18.40 9.99 -18.55
N ALA A 272 -19.19 9.98 -19.62
CA ALA A 272 -18.66 9.91 -20.98
C ALA A 272 -18.27 11.31 -21.45
N VAL A 273 -17.04 11.76 -21.18
CA VAL A 273 -16.53 13.01 -21.76
C VAL A 273 -16.06 12.72 -23.19
N GLY A 274 -16.79 13.28 -24.16
CA GLY A 274 -16.52 13.18 -25.58
C GLY A 274 -15.21 13.87 -25.96
N VAL A 275 -14.41 13.17 -26.78
CA VAL A 275 -13.26 13.75 -27.46
C VAL A 275 -13.75 14.90 -28.32
N ASP A 276 -13.26 16.10 -28.02
CA ASP A 276 -13.53 17.32 -28.78
C ASP A 276 -12.90 17.17 -30.17
N SER A 277 -13.67 16.60 -31.10
CA SER A 277 -13.30 16.42 -32.49
C SER A 277 -13.61 17.74 -33.20
N GLY A 278 -12.63 18.65 -33.21
CA GLY A 278 -12.68 19.80 -34.11
C GLY A 278 -12.60 19.30 -35.55
N ASP A 279 -13.73 19.24 -36.26
CA ASP A 279 -14.01 19.90 -37.53
C ASP A 279 -15.31 19.35 -38.14
N GLY A 280 -16.05 20.20 -38.85
CA GLY A 280 -17.46 20.03 -39.18
C GLY A 280 -17.80 18.87 -40.14
N GLY A 281 -19.00 18.32 -39.96
CA GLY A 281 -19.62 17.39 -40.91
C GLY A 281 -21.05 17.03 -40.50
N ASP A 282 -22.01 17.59 -41.22
CA ASP A 282 -23.44 17.29 -41.15
C ASP A 282 -23.70 15.80 -41.50
N THR A 283 -24.33 15.01 -40.63
CA THR A 283 -25.17 13.85 -41.03
C THR A 283 -26.03 13.32 -39.88
N THR A 284 -27.26 13.00 -40.25
CA THR A 284 -28.44 12.55 -39.50
C THR A 284 -28.39 11.08 -39.07
N ASP A 285 -29.17 10.78 -38.02
CA ASP A 285 -29.68 9.45 -37.60
C ASP A 285 -28.68 8.40 -37.10
N ALA A 286 -28.22 8.54 -35.84
CA ALA A 286 -27.80 7.43 -34.99
C ALA A 286 -27.82 7.81 -33.49
N GLN A 287 -28.94 8.31 -32.99
CA GLN A 287 -29.11 8.65 -31.59
C GLN A 287 -29.52 7.42 -30.76
N SER A 288 -28.64 6.41 -30.63
CA SER A 288 -28.80 5.34 -29.62
C SER A 288 -27.57 4.46 -29.30
N ASP A 289 -26.35 4.81 -29.71
CA ASP A 289 -25.13 4.17 -29.19
C ASP A 289 -24.23 5.22 -28.53
N ARG A 290 -24.68 5.73 -27.37
CA ARG A 290 -23.80 6.45 -26.45
C ARG A 290 -22.67 5.48 -26.07
N HIS A 291 -21.48 5.81 -26.55
CA HIS A 291 -20.28 5.00 -26.45
C HIS A 291 -20.06 4.54 -25.00
N GLY A 292 -19.65 3.28 -24.85
CA GLY A 292 -19.58 2.56 -23.57
C GLY A 292 -18.86 3.38 -22.50
N THR A 293 -19.60 3.71 -21.44
CA THR A 293 -19.03 4.34 -20.24
C THR A 293 -17.97 3.43 -19.65
N PRO A 294 -16.73 3.91 -19.42
CA PRO A 294 -15.69 3.08 -18.86
C PRO A 294 -16.01 2.74 -17.40
N PHE A 295 -15.73 1.49 -17.04
CA PHE A 295 -15.66 1.08 -15.65
C PHE A 295 -14.21 1.04 -15.24
N LEU A 296 -13.82 1.94 -14.34
CA LEU A 296 -12.53 1.83 -13.66
C LEU A 296 -12.72 0.88 -12.49
N VAL A 297 -11.89 -0.15 -12.38
CA VAL A 297 -12.05 -1.17 -11.33
C VAL A 297 -10.77 -1.32 -10.55
N GLY A 298 -10.82 -1.30 -9.23
CA GLY A 298 -9.62 -1.50 -8.42
C GLY A 298 -9.92 -2.01 -7.01
N LYS A 299 -8.93 -2.68 -6.43
CA LYS A 299 -8.97 -3.11 -5.03
C LYS A 299 -8.54 -1.96 -4.15
N THR A 300 -9.29 -1.71 -3.08
CA THR A 300 -8.98 -0.68 -2.10
C THR A 300 -7.65 -0.98 -1.43
N THR A 301 -6.67 -0.11 -1.63
CA THR A 301 -5.32 -0.23 -1.06
C THR A 301 -5.11 0.75 0.10
N SER A 302 -5.91 1.81 0.16
CA SER A 302 -5.85 2.80 1.25
C SER A 302 -7.16 3.58 1.36
N VAL A 303 -7.50 3.98 2.58
CA VAL A 303 -8.68 4.79 2.92
C VAL A 303 -8.25 5.87 3.90
N VAL A 304 -8.61 7.12 3.62
CA VAL A 304 -8.33 8.28 4.48
C VAL A 304 -9.64 8.79 5.09
N ARG A 305 -9.67 8.98 6.42
CA ARG A 305 -10.86 9.40 7.20
C ARG A 305 -10.60 10.72 7.95
N ASP A 306 -11.64 11.51 8.13
CA ASP A 306 -11.69 12.61 9.10
C ASP A 306 -12.43 12.15 10.38
N TYR A 307 -11.99 12.57 11.57
CA TYR A 307 -12.59 12.22 12.86
C TYR A 307 -13.00 13.50 13.59
N THR A 308 -14.28 13.65 13.94
CA THR A 308 -14.77 14.88 14.59
C THR A 308 -15.06 14.69 16.08
N ALA A 309 -15.06 15.78 16.86
CA ALA A 309 -15.39 15.80 18.29
C ALA A 309 -16.81 15.28 18.62
N THR A 310 -17.70 15.25 17.62
CA THR A 310 -19.06 14.72 17.70
C THR A 310 -19.07 13.21 17.96
N ASP A 311 -18.04 12.49 17.50
CA ASP A 311 -17.90 11.04 17.70
C ASP A 311 -17.57 10.67 19.15
N GLU A 312 -16.71 11.42 19.81
CA GLU A 312 -16.36 11.19 21.22
C GLU A 312 -17.56 11.46 22.15
N ALA A 313 -18.37 12.47 21.84
CA ALA A 313 -19.59 12.77 22.58
C ALA A 313 -20.68 11.69 22.37
N ALA A 314 -20.82 11.15 21.16
CA ALA A 314 -21.73 10.05 20.88
C ALA A 314 -21.31 8.75 21.57
N MET A 315 -20.00 8.43 21.59
CA MET A 315 -19.44 7.29 22.32
C MET A 315 -19.61 7.43 23.83
N ALA A 316 -19.34 8.61 24.39
CA ALA A 316 -19.52 8.91 25.80
C ALA A 316 -20.99 8.82 26.25
N SER A 317 -21.94 9.22 25.39
CA SER A 317 -23.38 9.08 25.68
C SER A 317 -23.85 7.62 25.82
N HIS A 318 -23.08 6.67 25.27
CA HIS A 318 -23.29 5.22 25.43
C HIS A 318 -22.33 4.58 26.45
N SER A 319 -21.65 5.40 27.27
CA SER A 319 -20.66 4.95 28.27
C SER A 319 -19.46 4.19 27.68
N VAL A 320 -19.08 4.52 26.44
CA VAL A 320 -17.93 3.93 25.73
C VAL A 320 -16.81 4.96 25.66
N ARG A 321 -15.61 4.60 26.12
CA ARG A 321 -14.41 5.44 25.94
C ARG A 321 -13.71 5.07 24.64
N ARG A 322 -13.10 6.04 23.98
CA ARG A 322 -12.33 5.86 22.72
C ARG A 322 -11.32 4.71 22.80
N GLU A 323 -10.60 4.64 23.92
CA GLU A 323 -9.60 3.61 24.21
C GLU A 323 -10.18 2.18 24.29
N ASP A 324 -11.44 2.05 24.75
CA ASP A 324 -12.13 0.76 24.88
C ASP A 324 -12.65 0.25 23.50
N PHE A 325 -12.95 1.16 22.57
CA PHE A 325 -13.36 0.85 21.19
C PHE A 325 -12.19 0.39 20.32
N GLU A 326 -11.01 0.99 20.52
CA GLU A 326 -9.78 0.67 19.78
C GLU A 326 -9.11 -0.65 20.23
N THR A 327 -9.53 -1.23 21.35
CA THR A 327 -8.88 -2.40 21.98
C THR A 327 -9.69 -3.70 21.96
N ARG A 328 -11.00 -3.69 21.63
CA ARG A 328 -11.83 -4.91 21.60
C ARG A 328 -12.24 -5.32 20.17
N GLN A 329 -11.68 -6.43 19.70
CA GLN A 329 -11.96 -7.06 18.39
C GLN A 329 -13.44 -7.44 18.17
N GLU A 330 -14.19 -7.67 19.25
CA GLU A 330 -15.54 -8.27 19.23
C GLU A 330 -16.65 -7.30 18.78
N TRP A 331 -16.40 -5.98 18.84
CA TRP A 331 -17.39 -4.94 18.51
C TRP A 331 -17.47 -4.63 16.99
N LEU A 332 -16.62 -5.28 16.19
CA LEU A 332 -16.56 -5.16 14.73
C LEU A 332 -17.47 -6.17 14.00
N ALA A 333 -18.17 -7.05 14.71
CA ALA A 333 -19.04 -8.10 14.15
C ALA A 333 -20.51 -7.66 13.86
N ALA A 334 -20.75 -6.34 13.72
CA ALA A 334 -21.98 -5.65 13.28
C ALA A 334 -23.09 -5.34 14.34
N PRO A 335 -23.93 -4.30 14.14
CA PRO A 335 -23.59 -2.91 13.78
C PRO A 335 -24.22 -1.84 14.72
N ARG A 336 -23.82 -0.58 14.50
CA ARG A 336 -24.42 0.73 14.90
C ARG A 336 -23.74 1.53 16.02
N PHE A 337 -22.53 1.99 15.75
CA PHE A 337 -22.32 3.44 15.83
C PHE A 337 -22.13 3.90 14.39
N PRO A 338 -22.99 4.73 13.79
CA PRO A 338 -22.58 5.47 12.60
C PRO A 338 -21.49 6.44 13.08
N PRO A 339 -20.22 6.27 12.68
CA PRO A 339 -19.23 7.32 12.91
C PRO A 339 -19.70 8.54 12.11
N SER A 340 -19.72 9.71 12.73
CA SER A 340 -20.09 10.97 12.10
C SER A 340 -18.99 11.56 11.20
N GLY A 341 -17.82 10.90 11.14
CA GLY A 341 -16.66 11.34 10.36
C GLY A 341 -16.69 10.83 8.91
N ASP A 342 -16.61 11.77 7.97
CA ASP A 342 -16.65 11.48 6.55
C ASP A 342 -15.30 10.96 6.03
N ARG A 343 -15.35 9.92 5.21
CA ARG A 343 -14.15 9.44 4.51
C ARG A 343 -13.85 10.39 3.33
N ALA A 344 -12.59 10.78 3.17
CA ALA A 344 -12.20 11.87 2.27
C ALA A 344 -11.56 11.40 0.96
N VAL A 345 -10.77 10.32 1.02
CA VAL A 345 -10.07 9.75 -0.15
C VAL A 345 -10.01 8.22 -0.06
N VAL A 346 -10.30 7.53 -1.16
CA VAL A 346 -10.10 6.09 -1.33
C VAL A 346 -9.14 5.84 -2.47
N HIS A 347 -8.05 5.13 -2.22
CA HIS A 347 -7.15 4.67 -3.26
C HIS A 347 -7.48 3.24 -3.65
N LEU A 348 -7.59 3.02 -4.95
CA LEU A 348 -7.80 1.74 -5.57
C LEU A 348 -6.62 1.44 -6.48
N HIS A 349 -6.27 0.17 -6.60
CA HIS A 349 -5.32 -0.29 -7.59
C HIS A 349 -5.90 -1.48 -8.35
N ASN A 350 -5.78 -1.48 -9.67
CA ASN A 350 -6.08 -2.61 -10.50
C ASN A 350 -4.81 -3.42 -10.76
N PRO A 351 -4.52 -4.48 -9.98
CA PRO A 351 -3.33 -5.28 -10.22
C PRO A 351 -3.38 -6.10 -11.51
N ALA A 352 -4.56 -6.26 -12.14
CA ALA A 352 -4.66 -7.03 -13.37
C ALA A 352 -4.28 -6.21 -14.61
N ALA A 353 -4.53 -4.91 -14.59
CA ALA A 353 -4.24 -3.98 -15.69
C ALA A 353 -3.22 -2.90 -15.28
N ASP A 354 -2.57 -3.10 -14.14
CA ASP A 354 -1.50 -2.26 -13.56
C ASP A 354 -1.74 -0.74 -13.54
N TYR A 355 -2.96 -0.33 -13.20
CA TYR A 355 -3.32 1.09 -13.10
C TYR A 355 -3.84 1.47 -11.71
N GLY A 356 -3.80 2.76 -11.40
CA GLY A 356 -4.29 3.34 -10.16
C GLY A 356 -5.59 4.12 -10.36
N ILE A 357 -6.48 4.08 -9.37
CA ILE A 357 -7.63 4.98 -9.30
C ILE A 357 -7.62 5.67 -7.95
N THR A 358 -7.68 6.99 -7.94
CA THR A 358 -7.92 7.74 -6.71
C THR A 358 -9.31 8.32 -6.74
N LEU A 359 -10.12 7.96 -5.74
CA LEU A 359 -11.41 8.56 -5.50
C LEU A 359 -11.25 9.65 -4.44
N HIS A 360 -11.59 10.88 -4.79
CA HIS A 360 -11.60 11.98 -3.82
C HIS A 360 -12.97 12.65 -3.76
N ARG A 361 -13.27 13.12 -2.56
CA ARG A 361 -14.51 13.84 -2.28
C ARG A 361 -14.33 15.31 -2.68
N ALA A 362 -15.13 15.77 -3.64
CA ALA A 362 -15.16 17.15 -4.11
C ALA A 362 -16.44 17.86 -3.64
N THR A 363 -16.49 19.18 -3.79
CA THR A 363 -17.58 20.03 -3.29
C THR A 363 -18.95 19.73 -3.89
N ASP A 364 -19.02 19.10 -5.06
CA ASP A 364 -20.25 18.83 -5.83
C ASP A 364 -20.37 17.36 -6.28
N GLY A 365 -19.58 16.45 -5.71
CA GLY A 365 -19.64 15.02 -6.03
C GLY A 365 -18.37 14.25 -5.66
N ILE A 366 -18.18 13.10 -6.33
CA ILE A 366 -16.95 12.31 -6.24
C ILE A 366 -16.26 12.40 -7.59
N GLU A 367 -14.96 12.64 -7.55
CA GLU A 367 -14.09 12.64 -8.70
C GLU A 367 -13.19 11.41 -8.64
N ALA A 368 -12.86 10.86 -9.81
CA ALA A 368 -11.97 9.73 -9.96
C ALA A 368 -10.81 10.11 -10.88
N THR A 369 -9.60 10.02 -10.36
CA THR A 369 -8.38 10.16 -11.16
C THR A 369 -7.89 8.77 -11.54
N HIS A 370 -7.95 8.45 -12.83
CA HIS A 370 -7.38 7.25 -13.43
C HIS A 370 -5.94 7.51 -13.87
N VAL A 371 -5.01 6.67 -13.43
CA VAL A 371 -3.60 6.76 -13.78
C VAL A 371 -3.16 5.45 -14.39
N ASP A 372 -2.87 5.46 -15.68
CA ASP A 372 -2.40 4.32 -16.46
C ASP A 372 -1.07 4.70 -17.14
N GLY A 373 0.03 4.17 -16.62
CA GLY A 373 1.38 4.57 -17.04
C GLY A 373 1.66 6.06 -16.81
N GLU A 374 1.90 6.80 -17.89
CA GLU A 374 2.15 8.25 -17.88
C GLU A 374 0.88 9.10 -18.08
N ASP A 375 -0.22 8.47 -18.50
CA ASP A 375 -1.46 9.14 -18.83
C ASP A 375 -2.38 9.23 -17.60
N CYS A 376 -2.92 10.44 -17.40
CA CYS A 376 -3.79 10.74 -16.27
C CYS A 376 -5.08 11.35 -16.78
N HIS A 377 -6.20 10.75 -16.40
CA HIS A 377 -7.52 11.17 -16.80
C HIS A 377 -8.39 11.35 -15.57
N ASP A 378 -8.96 12.55 -15.42
CA ASP A 378 -9.92 12.87 -14.38
C ASP A 378 -11.33 12.65 -14.91
N TYR A 379 -12.15 12.01 -14.09
CA TYR A 379 -13.52 11.67 -14.43
C TYR A 379 -14.48 12.10 -13.32
N ARG A 380 -15.70 12.47 -13.71
CA ARG A 380 -16.78 12.62 -12.75
C ARG A 380 -17.40 11.25 -12.48
N VAL A 381 -17.55 10.91 -11.21
CA VAL A 381 -18.10 9.61 -10.83
C VAL A 381 -19.62 9.66 -10.87
N GLU A 382 -20.21 8.83 -11.73
CA GLU A 382 -21.66 8.65 -11.80
C GLU A 382 -22.16 7.58 -10.83
N ASP A 383 -21.38 6.52 -10.60
CA ASP A 383 -21.77 5.41 -9.73
C ASP A 383 -20.56 4.64 -9.15
N LEU A 384 -20.74 4.04 -7.97
CA LEU A 384 -19.71 3.26 -7.26
C LEU A 384 -20.28 1.93 -6.77
N LEU A 385 -19.60 0.82 -7.07
CA LEU A 385 -20.08 -0.53 -6.77
C LEU A 385 -19.00 -1.34 -6.06
N ALA A 386 -19.32 -1.88 -4.87
CA ALA A 386 -18.49 -2.91 -4.23
C ALA A 386 -18.72 -4.27 -4.90
N LEU A 387 -17.66 -5.04 -5.15
CA LEU A 387 -17.70 -6.27 -5.94
C LEU A 387 -16.93 -7.42 -5.30
N GLU A 388 -17.34 -8.65 -5.65
CA GLU A 388 -16.55 -9.85 -5.42
C GLU A 388 -15.37 -9.93 -6.41
N PRO A 389 -14.19 -10.48 -6.04
CA PRO A 389 -12.99 -10.47 -6.87
C PRO A 389 -13.16 -11.02 -8.29
N GLY A 390 -13.93 -12.10 -8.45
CA GLY A 390 -14.19 -12.69 -9.77
C GLY A 390 -15.02 -11.78 -10.68
N ARG A 391 -15.98 -11.04 -10.10
CA ARG A 391 -16.82 -10.06 -10.83
C ARG A 391 -16.03 -8.80 -11.19
N ALA A 392 -15.13 -8.37 -10.30
CA ALA A 392 -14.23 -7.25 -10.56
C ALA A 392 -13.33 -7.51 -11.78
N ARG A 393 -12.78 -8.72 -11.89
CA ARG A 393 -11.95 -9.12 -13.04
C ARG A 393 -12.71 -9.19 -14.36
N LEU A 394 -13.99 -9.62 -14.34
CA LEU A 394 -14.83 -9.57 -15.52
C LEU A 394 -15.09 -8.12 -15.99
N LEU A 395 -15.27 -7.18 -15.06
CA LEU A 395 -15.48 -5.77 -15.40
C LEU A 395 -14.21 -5.05 -15.84
N ALA A 396 -13.04 -5.51 -15.38
CA ALA A 396 -11.73 -5.00 -15.79
C ALA A 396 -11.27 -5.51 -17.17
N ALA A 397 -11.88 -6.57 -17.70
CA ALA A 397 -11.45 -7.22 -18.93
C ALA A 397 -11.70 -6.34 -20.17
N THR A 398 -10.70 -6.23 -21.03
CA THR A 398 -10.71 -5.51 -22.31
C THR A 398 -10.56 -6.48 -23.49
N PRO A 399 -10.99 -6.09 -24.71
CA PRO A 399 -10.74 -6.91 -25.91
C PRO A 399 -9.24 -7.17 -26.10
N GLY A 400 -8.86 -8.44 -26.23
CA GLY A 400 -7.46 -8.88 -26.34
C GLY A 400 -6.97 -9.67 -25.13
N ASP A 401 -7.48 -9.36 -23.94
CA ASP A 401 -7.08 -10.00 -22.68
C ASP A 401 -7.38 -11.50 -22.66
N ARG A 402 -6.65 -12.24 -21.82
CA ARG A 402 -6.93 -13.64 -21.51
C ARG A 402 -7.65 -13.77 -20.17
N LEU A 403 -8.81 -14.42 -20.20
CA LEU A 403 -9.59 -14.78 -19.02
C LEU A 403 -9.49 -16.28 -18.77
N ALA A 404 -8.88 -16.68 -17.65
CA ALA A 404 -8.90 -18.06 -17.18
C ALA A 404 -9.92 -18.25 -16.04
N PHE A 405 -10.57 -19.40 -16.00
CA PHE A 405 -11.66 -19.70 -15.07
C PHE A 405 -11.89 -21.21 -14.94
N GLU A 406 -12.57 -21.63 -13.88
CA GLU A 406 -12.94 -23.02 -13.66
C GLU A 406 -14.42 -23.26 -13.93
N LEU A 407 -14.73 -24.32 -14.70
CA LEU A 407 -16.07 -24.88 -14.87
C LEU A 407 -16.04 -26.34 -14.41
N GLU A 408 -16.93 -26.68 -13.49
CA GLU A 408 -17.11 -28.07 -13.02
C GLU A 408 -15.81 -28.78 -12.58
N GLY A 409 -14.81 -28.02 -12.10
CA GLY A 409 -13.52 -28.53 -11.64
C GLY A 409 -12.43 -28.64 -12.71
N ALA A 410 -12.71 -28.26 -13.96
CA ALA A 410 -11.73 -28.13 -15.03
C ALA A 410 -11.37 -26.66 -15.28
N THR A 411 -10.11 -26.38 -15.60
CA THR A 411 -9.64 -25.04 -15.97
C THR A 411 -9.86 -24.79 -17.46
N HIS A 412 -10.37 -23.60 -17.76
CA HIS A 412 -10.64 -23.08 -19.09
C HIS A 412 -10.00 -21.71 -19.24
N ASP A 413 -9.62 -21.34 -20.45
CA ASP A 413 -9.13 -20.03 -20.83
C ASP A 413 -9.83 -19.52 -22.09
N VAL A 414 -10.07 -18.22 -22.20
CA VAL A 414 -10.60 -17.60 -23.42
C VAL A 414 -9.90 -16.27 -23.67
N ARG A 415 -9.74 -15.94 -24.96
CA ARG A 415 -9.36 -14.58 -25.36
C ARG A 415 -10.62 -13.72 -25.46
N VAL A 416 -10.61 -12.56 -24.82
CA VAL A 416 -11.73 -11.63 -24.80
C VAL A 416 -11.86 -10.99 -26.17
N GLY A 417 -12.99 -11.22 -26.85
CA GLY A 417 -13.30 -10.57 -28.11
C GLY A 417 -14.04 -9.25 -27.94
N THR A 418 -14.96 -9.19 -26.96
CA THR A 418 -15.77 -7.98 -26.73
C THR A 418 -16.09 -7.80 -25.26
N ALA A 419 -15.89 -6.61 -24.72
CA ALA A 419 -16.29 -6.21 -23.38
C ALA A 419 -16.97 -4.84 -23.44
N GLY A 420 -18.25 -4.75 -23.07
CA GLY A 420 -18.99 -3.49 -23.16
C GLY A 420 -20.51 -3.64 -23.19
N TYR A 421 -21.21 -2.51 -23.23
CA TYR A 421 -22.67 -2.48 -23.41
C TYR A 421 -23.05 -2.87 -24.85
N ARG A 422 -23.94 -3.85 -24.96
CA ARG A 422 -24.65 -4.18 -26.22
C ARG A 422 -26.12 -4.36 -25.94
N ASN A 423 -26.97 -3.65 -26.68
CA ASN A 423 -28.44 -3.67 -26.51
C ASN A 423 -28.88 -3.39 -25.06
N GLY A 424 -28.28 -2.37 -24.42
CA GLY A 424 -28.61 -1.96 -23.06
C GLY A 424 -28.13 -2.90 -21.94
N ARG A 425 -27.25 -3.87 -22.24
CA ARG A 425 -26.67 -4.78 -21.22
C ARG A 425 -25.17 -4.93 -21.40
N TYR A 426 -24.41 -4.80 -20.31
CA TYR A 426 -22.97 -5.08 -20.33
C TYR A 426 -22.72 -6.59 -20.47
N ARG A 427 -21.84 -6.96 -21.40
CA ARG A 427 -21.44 -8.35 -21.64
C ARG A 427 -19.93 -8.42 -21.86
N VAL A 428 -19.36 -9.55 -21.44
CA VAL A 428 -17.98 -9.93 -21.75
C VAL A 428 -18.04 -11.24 -22.50
N THR A 429 -17.51 -11.26 -23.72
CA THR A 429 -17.55 -12.43 -24.60
C THR A 429 -16.13 -12.78 -24.98
N GLY A 430 -15.77 -14.06 -24.81
CA GLY A 430 -14.46 -14.58 -25.19
C GLY A 430 -14.55 -15.87 -25.99
N GLU A 431 -13.48 -16.19 -26.70
CA GLU A 431 -13.33 -17.38 -27.53
C GLU A 431 -12.13 -18.20 -27.06
N ASN A 432 -12.31 -19.52 -26.95
CA ASN A 432 -11.19 -20.42 -26.67
C ASN A 432 -10.45 -20.73 -27.97
N GLU A 433 -9.19 -20.33 -28.06
CA GLU A 433 -8.37 -20.45 -29.29
C GLU A 433 -8.09 -21.91 -29.68
N HIS A 434 -8.11 -22.84 -28.72
CA HIS A 434 -7.77 -24.24 -28.94
C HIS A 434 -8.96 -25.11 -29.35
N GLN A 435 -10.13 -24.87 -28.77
CA GLN A 435 -11.33 -25.68 -28.91
C GLN A 435 -12.44 -24.97 -29.70
N GLY A 436 -12.27 -23.68 -30.02
CA GLY A 436 -13.12 -22.93 -30.95
C GLY A 436 -14.52 -22.57 -30.44
N TYR A 437 -14.80 -22.74 -29.15
CA TYR A 437 -16.09 -22.34 -28.57
C TYR A 437 -16.05 -20.89 -28.07
N ARG A 438 -17.23 -20.25 -28.08
CA ARG A 438 -17.44 -18.88 -27.56
C ARG A 438 -18.29 -18.91 -26.30
N ILE A 439 -17.93 -18.07 -25.33
CA ILE A 439 -18.57 -17.98 -24.02
C ILE A 439 -18.92 -16.52 -23.69
N THR A 440 -20.06 -16.30 -23.05
CA THR A 440 -20.53 -14.96 -22.65
C THR A 440 -20.83 -14.88 -21.15
N PHE A 441 -20.28 -13.85 -20.49
CA PHE A 441 -20.55 -13.48 -19.09
C PHE A 441 -21.44 -12.24 -19.02
N ARG A 442 -22.19 -12.11 -17.91
CA ARG A 442 -23.12 -10.99 -17.66
C ARG A 442 -22.85 -10.35 -16.29
N PRO A 443 -21.88 -9.45 -16.18
CA PRO A 443 -21.41 -8.94 -14.89
C PRO A 443 -22.46 -8.19 -14.04
N PHE A 444 -23.56 -7.72 -14.63
CA PHE A 444 -24.67 -7.08 -13.90
C PHE A 444 -25.95 -7.95 -13.84
N GLY A 445 -25.88 -9.22 -14.24
CA GLY A 445 -26.98 -10.17 -14.10
C GLY A 445 -27.17 -10.66 -12.66
N THR A 446 -28.30 -11.34 -12.40
CA THR A 446 -28.59 -11.98 -11.10
C THR A 446 -27.52 -12.98 -10.67
N GLU A 447 -26.88 -13.66 -11.63
CA GLU A 447 -25.75 -14.55 -11.40
C GLU A 447 -24.56 -14.13 -12.30
N PRO A 448 -23.69 -13.21 -11.83
CA PRO A 448 -22.71 -12.53 -12.68
C PRO A 448 -21.60 -13.45 -13.22
N MET A 449 -21.40 -14.59 -12.55
CA MET A 449 -20.42 -15.62 -12.92
C MET A 449 -21.02 -16.74 -13.78
N MET A 450 -22.25 -16.58 -14.28
CA MET A 450 -22.81 -17.53 -15.23
C MET A 450 -22.22 -17.30 -16.62
N ALA A 451 -21.45 -18.29 -17.06
CA ALA A 451 -20.87 -18.40 -18.37
C ALA A 451 -21.86 -19.14 -19.29
N VAL A 452 -22.24 -18.52 -20.41
CA VAL A 452 -23.18 -19.10 -21.38
C VAL A 452 -22.43 -19.42 -22.67
N PHE A 453 -22.47 -20.68 -23.09
CA PHE A 453 -21.97 -21.15 -24.38
C PHE A 453 -22.95 -20.77 -25.50
N GLU A 454 -22.46 -20.65 -26.74
CA GLU A 454 -23.32 -20.36 -27.90
C GLU A 454 -24.43 -21.39 -28.12
N GLU A 455 -24.20 -22.65 -27.73
CA GLU A 455 -25.21 -23.72 -27.77
C GLU A 455 -26.29 -23.58 -26.67
N GLY A 456 -26.30 -22.48 -25.89
CA GLY A 456 -27.32 -22.16 -24.89
C GLY A 456 -27.13 -22.84 -23.54
N ARG A 457 -26.05 -23.60 -23.34
CA ARG A 457 -25.70 -24.22 -22.05
C ARG A 457 -25.04 -23.19 -21.13
N ALA A 458 -25.45 -23.15 -19.88
CA ALA A 458 -24.95 -22.20 -18.88
C ALA A 458 -24.28 -22.94 -17.72
N PHE A 459 -23.09 -22.49 -17.32
CA PHE A 459 -22.33 -23.06 -16.21
C PHE A 459 -21.84 -21.96 -15.28
N ARG A 460 -21.67 -22.29 -14.01
CA ARG A 460 -21.15 -21.34 -13.01
C ARG A 460 -19.63 -21.36 -13.03
N ALA A 461 -19.04 -20.23 -13.40
CA ALA A 461 -17.60 -20.03 -13.37
C ALA A 461 -17.09 -19.70 -11.96
N ARG A 462 -15.90 -20.21 -11.65
CA ARG A 462 -15.14 -19.92 -10.42
C ARG A 462 -13.70 -19.58 -10.75
N ASN A 463 -12.97 -19.07 -9.75
CA ASN A 463 -11.53 -18.79 -9.84
C ASN A 463 -11.14 -17.97 -11.07
N VAL A 464 -11.96 -16.97 -11.45
CA VAL A 464 -11.66 -16.11 -12.60
C VAL A 464 -10.38 -15.34 -12.35
N SER A 465 -9.43 -15.43 -13.28
CA SER A 465 -8.21 -14.63 -13.36
C SER A 465 -8.14 -13.92 -14.71
N LEU A 466 -7.60 -12.71 -14.70
CA LEU A 466 -7.39 -11.88 -15.89
C LEU A 466 -5.87 -11.72 -16.06
N THR A 467 -5.38 -11.97 -17.27
CA THR A 467 -3.99 -11.74 -17.68
C THR A 467 -4.00 -10.89 -18.94
N VAL A 468 -3.27 -9.78 -18.91
CA VAL A 468 -3.05 -8.91 -20.07
C VAL A 468 -1.99 -9.57 -20.94
N ASP A 469 -2.26 -9.71 -22.23
CA ASP A 469 -1.22 -10.09 -23.19
C ASP A 469 -0.36 -8.84 -23.46
N GLU A 470 0.97 -8.95 -23.26
CA GLU A 470 1.95 -7.89 -23.56
C GLU A 470 1.95 -7.44 -25.02
#